data_AF-A0A4V6BB76-F1
#
_entry.id   AF-A0A4V6BB76-F1
#
_cell.length_a   1.000
_cell.length_b   1.000
_cell.length_c   1.000
_cell.angle_alpha   90.00
_cell.angle_beta   90.00
_cell.angle_gamma   90.00
#
_symmetry.space_group_name_H-M   'P 1'
#
loop_
_entity.id
_entity.type
_entity.pdbx_description
1 polymer ?
#
loop_
_entity_poly.entity_id
_entity_poly.type
_entity_poly.pdbx_seq_one_letter_code
_entity_poly.pdbx_strand_id
1 'polypeptide(L)'
;MFFDRASRGTGMGDYMVDYLAMTRGLLPANPPQDVVSKIANFIPIANHSLMLDSLRDAIGASRLNKVRKGEQPKWPDNFIERVHKAYNRRIAEMSRLYPLFNLFESSYRSFVVQAFDGLYNSDRWWKEAYDIEVLRSDPHHHSDPCIAAIGTKQLSLDVINAVHDFSRSIATNKEARALVANGAATRDVVEYTKLSDLENLLVADWANIKGAFAVDSAFGAANFKEKFSIVRGARNTVFHHRDVPDKADLFSLAEELLDLVGVHLKTAYDDAALFSVSPNKYSKSERADHHRYLQIDRKGFTVTARFGEKETKTECDGTCSGEALVRYIGSQKASRLVDLQWLHVEVLKAEVVITS
;
A
#
# COMPACT_ATOMS: atom_id res chain seq x y z
N MET A 1 8.50 -17.40 29.71
CA MET A 1 8.68 -18.88 29.75
C MET A 1 9.41 -19.30 28.50
N PHE A 2 10.54 -19.95 28.69
CA PHE A 2 11.36 -20.58 27.67
C PHE A 2 10.59 -21.72 26.98
N PHE A 3 10.75 -21.86 25.66
CA PHE A 3 10.57 -23.15 25.02
C PHE A 3 11.91 -23.61 24.46
N ASP A 4 12.54 -24.47 25.24
CA ASP A 4 13.48 -25.46 24.78
C ASP A 4 12.68 -26.61 24.14
N ARG A 5 13.02 -26.97 22.90
CA ARG A 5 12.56 -28.21 22.26
C ARG A 5 13.68 -28.75 21.38
N ALA A 6 14.50 -29.57 22.02
CA ALA A 6 15.15 -30.77 21.52
C ALA A 6 15.15 -30.97 19.99
N SER A 7 16.36 -30.81 19.45
CA SER A 7 16.97 -31.58 18.36
C SER A 7 16.22 -32.85 17.92
N ARG A 8 15.62 -32.78 16.73
CA ARG A 8 15.48 -33.93 15.84
C ARG A 8 16.24 -33.64 14.56
N GLY A 9 17.37 -34.32 14.42
CA GLY A 9 18.10 -34.40 13.16
C GLY A 9 17.19 -34.95 12.07
N THR A 10 16.80 -34.07 11.16
CA THR A 10 16.35 -34.42 9.82
C THR A 10 17.28 -33.67 8.89
N GLY A 11 17.95 -34.39 8.01
CA GLY A 11 18.92 -33.80 7.10
C GLY A 11 18.26 -32.67 6.32
N MET A 12 18.75 -31.44 6.53
CA MET A 12 18.61 -30.36 5.56
C MET A 12 19.43 -30.78 4.33
N GLY A 13 18.88 -31.68 3.52
CA GLY A 13 19.13 -31.66 2.10
C GLY A 13 18.65 -30.30 1.64
N ASP A 14 19.60 -29.46 1.25
CA ASP A 14 19.39 -28.14 0.70
C ASP A 14 18.50 -28.30 -0.54
N TYR A 15 17.17 -28.18 -0.37
CA TYR A 15 16.24 -28.10 -1.49
C TYR A 15 16.43 -26.73 -2.13
N MET A 16 17.56 -26.54 -2.80
CA MET A 16 17.80 -25.39 -3.64
C MET A 16 16.70 -25.36 -4.69
N VAL A 17 15.85 -24.35 -4.62
CA VAL A 17 14.80 -24.12 -5.62
C VAL A 17 15.48 -23.90 -6.97
N ASP A 18 15.25 -24.81 -7.93
CA ASP A 18 15.71 -24.64 -9.30
C ASP A 18 14.84 -23.60 -10.00
N TYR A 19 15.26 -22.34 -9.91
CA TYR A 19 14.57 -21.21 -10.54
C TYR A 19 14.55 -21.30 -12.08
N LEU A 20 15.47 -22.03 -12.70
CA LEU A 20 15.46 -22.25 -14.16
C LEU A 20 14.34 -23.22 -14.53
N ALA A 21 14.24 -24.36 -13.85
CA ALA A 21 13.15 -25.31 -14.05
C ALA A 21 11.79 -24.68 -13.76
N MET A 22 11.68 -23.93 -12.66
CA MET A 22 10.48 -23.17 -12.32
C MET A 22 10.10 -22.19 -13.43
N THR A 23 11.06 -21.38 -13.91
CA THR A 23 10.81 -20.40 -14.99
C THR A 23 10.34 -21.08 -16.27
N ARG A 24 10.95 -22.21 -16.65
CA ARG A 24 10.52 -22.98 -17.82
C ARG A 24 9.08 -23.48 -17.68
N GLY A 25 8.66 -23.88 -16.49
CA GLY A 25 7.28 -24.28 -16.21
C GLY A 25 6.26 -23.13 -16.30
N LEU A 26 6.69 -21.88 -16.18
CA LEU A 26 5.84 -20.69 -16.25
C LEU A 26 5.72 -20.10 -17.66
N LEU A 27 6.57 -20.52 -18.59
CA LEU A 27 6.65 -19.99 -19.95
C LEU A 27 6.04 -20.97 -20.96
N PRO A 28 5.52 -20.47 -22.10
CA PRO A 28 5.12 -21.32 -23.23
C PRO A 28 6.28 -22.18 -23.73
N ALA A 29 5.98 -23.24 -24.49
CA ALA A 29 6.97 -24.20 -24.98
C ALA A 29 8.11 -23.52 -25.78
N ASN A 30 9.32 -24.05 -25.62
CA ASN A 30 10.57 -23.59 -26.26
C ASN A 30 10.90 -22.10 -26.01
N PRO A 31 10.98 -21.63 -24.75
CA PRO A 31 11.44 -20.28 -24.47
C PRO A 31 12.94 -20.12 -24.78
N PRO A 32 13.37 -18.99 -25.34
CA PRO A 32 14.79 -18.68 -25.50
C PRO A 32 15.55 -18.77 -24.17
N GLN A 33 16.76 -19.34 -24.20
CA GLN A 33 17.52 -19.58 -22.97
C GLN A 33 17.90 -18.27 -22.25
N ASP A 34 18.12 -17.18 -22.99
CA ASP A 34 18.39 -15.86 -22.41
C ASP A 34 17.16 -15.31 -21.66
N VAL A 35 15.95 -15.53 -22.19
CA VAL A 35 14.69 -15.16 -21.53
C VAL A 35 14.52 -15.92 -20.23
N VAL A 36 14.74 -17.24 -20.25
CA VAL A 36 14.67 -18.10 -19.05
C VAL A 36 15.67 -17.63 -18.00
N SER A 37 16.94 -17.43 -18.38
CA SER A 37 17.99 -17.00 -17.45
C SER A 37 17.70 -15.63 -16.81
N LYS A 38 17.24 -14.65 -17.60
CA LYS A 38 16.91 -13.30 -17.09
C LYS A 38 15.75 -13.32 -16.11
N ILE A 39 14.70 -14.08 -16.40
CA ILE A 39 13.54 -14.22 -15.50
C ILE A 39 13.93 -15.00 -14.23
N ALA A 40 14.64 -16.11 -14.37
CA ALA A 40 15.08 -16.92 -13.24
C ALA A 40 15.97 -16.13 -12.26
N ASN A 41 16.83 -15.24 -12.77
CA ASN A 41 17.64 -14.35 -11.94
C ASN A 41 16.79 -13.35 -11.13
N PHE A 42 15.63 -12.94 -11.65
CA PHE A 42 14.76 -11.95 -11.03
C PHE A 42 13.76 -12.54 -10.03
N ILE A 43 13.23 -13.74 -10.29
CA ILE A 43 12.21 -14.40 -9.45
C ILE A 43 12.50 -14.33 -7.94
N PRO A 44 13.73 -14.59 -7.44
CA PRO A 44 13.96 -14.66 -6.00
C PRO A 44 13.74 -13.34 -5.25
N ILE A 45 13.74 -12.21 -5.95
CA ILE A 45 13.52 -10.87 -5.36
C ILE A 45 12.17 -10.26 -5.78
N ALA A 46 11.40 -10.97 -6.60
CA ALA A 46 10.12 -10.51 -7.09
C ALA A 46 8.99 -10.98 -6.17
N ASN A 47 7.94 -10.16 -6.04
CA ASN A 47 6.68 -10.62 -5.49
C ASN A 47 6.12 -11.71 -6.42
N HIS A 48 5.97 -12.92 -5.88
CA HIS A 48 5.61 -14.09 -6.67
C HIS A 48 4.28 -13.91 -7.41
N SER A 49 3.23 -13.42 -6.72
CA SER A 49 1.91 -13.23 -7.32
C SER A 49 1.93 -12.20 -8.45
N LEU A 50 2.55 -11.04 -8.22
CA LEU A 50 2.66 -10.00 -9.23
C LEU A 50 3.51 -10.46 -10.43
N MET A 51 4.56 -11.24 -10.20
CA MET A 51 5.39 -11.78 -11.26
C MET A 51 4.62 -12.75 -12.15
N LEU A 52 3.83 -13.66 -11.57
CA LEU A 52 2.99 -14.59 -12.34
C LEU A 52 2.00 -13.84 -13.23
N ASP A 53 1.32 -12.83 -12.69
CA ASP A 53 0.35 -12.07 -13.48
C ASP A 53 1.02 -11.19 -14.53
N SER A 54 2.22 -10.66 -14.24
CA SER A 54 3.02 -9.92 -15.23
C SER A 54 3.48 -10.80 -16.39
N LEU A 55 3.85 -12.05 -16.10
CA LEU A 55 4.17 -13.04 -17.14
C LEU A 55 2.94 -13.38 -17.98
N ARG A 56 1.78 -13.62 -17.35
CA ARG A 56 0.51 -13.87 -18.06
C ARG A 56 0.13 -12.73 -18.99
N ASP A 57 0.22 -11.48 -18.53
CA ASP A 57 -0.04 -10.29 -19.34
C ASP A 57 0.91 -10.21 -20.54
N ALA A 58 2.22 -10.38 -20.31
CA ALA A 58 3.24 -10.30 -21.34
C ALA A 58 3.08 -11.41 -22.39
N ILE A 59 2.78 -12.65 -21.96
CA ILE A 59 2.50 -13.80 -22.82
C ILE A 59 1.25 -13.56 -23.67
N GLY A 60 0.16 -13.08 -23.04
CA GLY A 60 -1.10 -12.77 -23.71
C GLY A 60 -0.95 -11.67 -24.76
N ALA A 61 -0.30 -10.57 -24.39
CA ALA A 61 -0.03 -9.43 -25.27
C ALA A 61 0.90 -9.81 -26.44
N SER A 62 1.82 -10.76 -26.22
CA SER A 62 2.74 -11.27 -27.25
C SER A 62 2.14 -12.41 -28.08
N ARG A 63 0.89 -12.83 -27.79
CA ARG A 63 0.17 -13.92 -28.45
C ARG A 63 0.94 -15.26 -28.47
N LEU A 64 1.84 -15.48 -27.51
CA LEU A 64 2.69 -16.69 -27.46
C LEU A 64 1.89 -17.97 -27.21
N ASN A 65 0.66 -17.85 -26.69
CA ASN A 65 -0.26 -18.97 -26.50
C ASN A 65 -1.15 -19.26 -27.73
N LYS A 66 -1.10 -18.44 -28.79
CA LYS A 66 -1.97 -18.55 -29.98
C LYS A 66 -1.26 -19.17 -31.18
N VAL A 67 -0.27 -20.02 -30.93
CA VAL A 67 0.54 -20.66 -31.98
C VAL A 67 -0.23 -21.85 -32.55
N ARG A 68 -0.30 -21.97 -33.88
CA ARG A 68 -0.96 -23.12 -34.53
C ARG A 68 -0.19 -24.40 -34.17
N LYS A 69 -0.91 -25.52 -34.10
CA LYS A 69 -0.33 -26.83 -33.74
C LYS A 69 0.83 -27.17 -34.69
N GLY A 70 2.06 -27.18 -34.18
CA GLY A 70 3.28 -27.47 -34.94
C GLY A 70 4.15 -26.25 -35.29
N GLU A 71 3.68 -25.02 -35.07
CA GLU A 71 4.50 -23.81 -35.25
C GLU A 71 5.28 -23.48 -33.96
N GLN A 72 6.44 -22.85 -34.09
CA GLN A 72 7.21 -22.34 -32.95
C GLN A 72 6.71 -20.94 -32.56
N PRO A 73 6.56 -20.62 -31.25
CA PRO A 73 6.20 -19.27 -30.84
C PRO A 73 7.26 -18.27 -31.28
N LYS A 74 6.84 -17.20 -31.96
CA LYS A 74 7.73 -16.07 -32.26
C LYS A 74 7.85 -15.17 -31.04
N TRP A 75 8.97 -15.29 -30.33
CA TRP A 75 9.29 -14.46 -29.18
C TRP A 75 9.65 -13.04 -29.61
N PRO A 76 9.04 -11.99 -29.05
CA PRO A 76 9.43 -10.62 -29.37
C PRO A 76 10.73 -10.25 -28.66
N ASP A 77 11.61 -9.51 -29.35
CA ASP A 77 12.91 -9.07 -28.80
C ASP A 77 12.77 -8.28 -27.50
N ASN A 78 11.65 -7.56 -27.34
CA ASN A 78 11.36 -6.77 -26.14
C ASN A 78 10.53 -7.51 -25.07
N PHE A 79 10.48 -8.85 -25.10
CA PHE A 79 9.68 -9.62 -24.13
C PHE A 79 10.03 -9.33 -22.67
N ILE A 80 11.33 -9.30 -22.33
CA ILE A 80 11.81 -9.01 -20.97
C ILE A 80 11.40 -7.60 -20.53
N GLU A 81 11.48 -6.62 -21.43
CA GLU A 81 11.05 -5.26 -21.16
C GLU A 81 9.55 -5.19 -20.87
N ARG A 82 8.72 -5.96 -21.61
CA ARG A 82 7.27 -6.05 -21.37
C ARG A 82 6.97 -6.64 -19.99
N VAL A 83 7.65 -7.71 -19.60
CA VAL A 83 7.48 -8.33 -18.26
C VAL A 83 7.88 -7.33 -17.17
N HIS A 84 9.02 -6.66 -17.32
CA HIS A 84 9.49 -5.65 -16.36
C HIS A 84 8.51 -4.47 -16.23
N LYS A 85 8.00 -3.95 -17.35
CA LYS A 85 7.01 -2.87 -17.37
C LYS A 85 5.68 -3.30 -16.75
N ALA A 86 5.19 -4.51 -17.04
CA ALA A 86 3.98 -5.05 -16.44
C ALA A 86 4.11 -5.21 -14.92
N TYR A 87 5.24 -5.75 -14.46
CA TYR A 87 5.53 -5.93 -13.03
C TYR A 87 5.61 -4.61 -12.27
N ASN A 88 6.38 -3.64 -12.78
CA ASN A 88 6.49 -2.33 -12.15
C ASN A 88 5.19 -1.53 -12.22
N ARG A 89 4.40 -1.68 -13.30
CA ARG A 89 3.06 -1.08 -13.39
C ARG A 89 2.17 -1.59 -12.26
N ARG A 90 2.15 -2.90 -12.01
CA ARG A 90 1.35 -3.50 -10.92
C ARG A 90 1.82 -3.02 -9.54
N ILE A 91 3.12 -2.94 -9.31
CA ILE A 91 3.66 -2.31 -8.10
C ILE A 91 3.17 -0.87 -7.98
N ALA A 92 3.28 -0.07 -9.04
CA ALA A 92 2.87 1.34 -9.01
C ALA A 92 1.36 1.49 -8.77
N GLU A 93 0.51 0.69 -9.43
CA GLU A 93 -0.93 0.66 -9.22
C GLU A 93 -1.28 0.33 -7.77
N MET A 94 -0.59 -0.65 -7.16
CA MET A 94 -0.78 -1.02 -5.77
C MET A 94 -0.26 0.08 -4.82
N SER A 95 0.88 0.69 -5.13
CA SER A 95 1.46 1.79 -4.36
C SER A 95 0.56 3.03 -4.32
N ARG A 96 -0.17 3.29 -5.42
CA ARG A 96 -1.14 4.39 -5.49
C ARG A 96 -2.33 4.21 -4.53
N LEU A 97 -2.54 3.01 -3.98
CA LEU A 97 -3.58 2.80 -2.97
C LEU A 97 -3.14 3.21 -1.56
N TYR A 98 -1.84 3.33 -1.28
CA TYR A 98 -1.38 3.71 0.07
C TYR A 98 -1.87 5.10 0.52
N PRO A 99 -1.79 6.17 -0.31
CA PRO A 99 -2.34 7.47 0.09
C PRO A 99 -3.84 7.41 0.36
N LEU A 100 -4.60 6.66 -0.45
CA LEU A 100 -6.03 6.44 -0.24
C LEU A 100 -6.30 5.83 1.14
N PHE A 101 -5.63 4.72 1.46
CA PHE A 101 -5.83 4.04 2.75
C PHE A 101 -5.34 4.87 3.93
N ASN A 102 -4.25 5.62 3.78
CA ASN A 102 -3.75 6.50 4.82
C ASN A 102 -4.75 7.62 5.10
N LEU A 103 -5.25 8.29 4.06
CA LEU A 103 -6.30 9.31 4.19
C LEU A 103 -7.55 8.73 4.84
N PHE A 104 -8.02 7.57 4.38
CA PHE A 104 -9.18 6.89 4.94
C PHE A 104 -9.02 6.56 6.43
N GLU A 105 -7.93 5.87 6.78
CA GLU A 105 -7.65 5.42 8.14
C GLU A 105 -7.43 6.61 9.10
N SER A 106 -6.64 7.61 8.70
CA SER A 106 -6.41 8.81 9.52
C SER A 106 -7.67 9.64 9.72
N SER A 107 -8.51 9.77 8.69
CA SER A 107 -9.77 10.53 8.77
C SER A 107 -10.75 9.86 9.74
N TYR A 108 -10.95 8.54 9.62
CA TYR A 108 -11.84 7.81 10.51
C TYR A 108 -11.34 7.72 11.95
N ARG A 109 -10.02 7.59 12.17
CA ARG A 109 -9.44 7.70 13.52
C ARG A 109 -9.73 9.05 14.15
N SER A 110 -9.49 10.14 13.41
CA SER A 110 -9.73 11.51 13.88
C SER A 110 -11.22 11.77 14.14
N PHE A 111 -12.08 11.30 13.24
CA PHE A 111 -13.53 11.39 13.37
C PHE A 111 -14.02 10.64 14.62
N VAL A 112 -13.61 9.38 14.82
CA VAL A 112 -14.02 8.60 16.00
C VAL A 112 -13.62 9.29 17.29
N VAL A 113 -12.40 9.83 17.38
CA VAL A 113 -11.96 10.61 18.55
C VAL A 113 -12.92 11.77 18.80
N GLN A 114 -13.11 12.64 17.83
CA GLN A 114 -13.95 13.82 18.00
C GLN A 114 -15.40 13.46 18.33
N ALA A 115 -15.97 12.52 17.60
CA ALA A 115 -17.37 12.17 17.68
C ALA A 115 -17.69 11.43 18.98
N PHE A 116 -16.86 10.47 19.42
CA PHE A 116 -17.08 9.74 20.66
C PHE A 116 -16.73 10.57 21.90
N ASP A 117 -15.67 11.39 21.85
CA ASP A 117 -15.34 12.29 22.97
C ASP A 117 -16.50 13.27 23.22
N GLY A 118 -17.11 13.80 22.15
CA GLY A 118 -18.31 14.64 22.24
C GLY A 118 -19.57 13.87 22.66
N LEU A 119 -19.79 12.68 22.10
CA LEU A 119 -20.98 11.86 22.39
C LEU A 119 -21.05 11.44 23.86
N TYR A 120 -19.91 11.07 24.44
CA TYR A 120 -19.78 10.60 25.82
C TYR A 120 -19.32 11.67 26.80
N ASN A 121 -19.02 12.87 26.31
CA ASN A 121 -18.48 13.99 27.10
C ASN A 121 -17.27 13.57 27.96
N SER A 122 -16.37 12.80 27.36
CA SER A 122 -15.18 12.25 28.00
C SER A 122 -14.10 11.99 26.96
N ASP A 123 -12.90 12.52 27.17
CA ASP A 123 -11.72 12.28 26.33
C ASP A 123 -11.05 10.91 26.63
N ARG A 124 -11.70 10.09 27.46
CA ARG A 124 -11.23 8.78 27.93
C ARG A 124 -12.40 7.81 28.13
N TRP A 125 -13.42 7.89 27.29
CA TRP A 125 -14.63 7.06 27.36
C TRP A 125 -14.34 5.54 27.38
N TRP A 126 -13.20 5.12 26.82
CA TRP A 126 -12.72 3.74 26.76
C TRP A 126 -11.99 3.25 28.03
N LYS A 127 -11.62 4.16 28.94
CA LYS A 127 -10.65 3.90 30.02
C LYS A 127 -11.11 2.86 31.02
N GLU A 128 -12.39 2.86 31.39
CA GLU A 128 -12.94 1.88 32.33
C GLU A 128 -12.86 0.46 31.76
N ALA A 129 -13.25 0.28 30.49
CA ALA A 129 -13.07 -0.99 29.79
C ALA A 129 -11.58 -1.36 29.64
N TYR A 130 -10.69 -0.39 29.42
CA TYR A 130 -9.24 -0.66 29.39
C TYR A 130 -8.72 -1.17 30.75
N ASP A 131 -9.16 -0.58 31.86
CA ASP A 131 -8.73 -1.01 33.19
C ASP A 131 -9.19 -2.45 33.46
N ILE A 132 -10.39 -2.80 33.03
CA ILE A 132 -10.89 -4.18 33.04
C ILE A 132 -9.99 -5.09 32.17
N GLU A 133 -9.73 -4.72 30.92
CA GLU A 133 -8.93 -5.54 29.99
C GLU A 133 -7.46 -5.71 30.44
N VAL A 134 -6.87 -4.74 31.15
CA VAL A 134 -5.52 -4.86 31.71
C VAL A 134 -5.49 -5.81 32.91
N LEU A 135 -6.56 -5.82 33.72
CA LEU A 135 -6.69 -6.70 34.87
C LEU A 135 -7.03 -8.15 34.47
N ARG A 136 -7.49 -8.39 33.23
CA ARG A 136 -7.74 -9.73 32.71
C ARG A 136 -6.42 -10.48 32.50
N SER A 137 -6.14 -11.41 33.41
CA SER A 137 -5.06 -12.39 33.28
C SER A 137 -5.39 -13.51 32.28
N ASP A 138 -6.66 -13.66 31.86
CA ASP A 138 -7.09 -14.63 30.84
C ASP A 138 -7.96 -13.97 29.74
N PRO A 139 -7.53 -13.99 28.46
CA PRO A 139 -8.29 -13.43 27.33
C PRO A 139 -9.57 -14.21 26.96
N HIS A 140 -9.90 -15.34 27.59
CA HIS A 140 -11.08 -16.18 27.25
C HIS A 140 -12.19 -16.19 28.31
N HIS A 141 -12.05 -15.48 29.43
CA HIS A 141 -13.06 -15.49 30.50
C HIS A 141 -14.22 -14.53 30.21
N HIS A 142 -15.30 -14.98 29.58
CA HIS A 142 -16.47 -14.16 29.19
C HIS A 142 -17.40 -13.70 30.34
N SER A 143 -17.01 -13.92 31.60
CA SER A 143 -17.86 -13.71 32.77
C SER A 143 -17.15 -12.81 33.78
N ASP A 144 -17.15 -11.48 33.55
CA ASP A 144 -16.90 -10.42 34.56
C ASP A 144 -16.77 -9.00 33.91
N PRO A 145 -16.71 -7.93 34.73
CA PRO A 145 -17.73 -6.87 34.81
C PRO A 145 -17.85 -6.05 33.53
N CYS A 146 -19.07 -5.90 33.00
CA CYS A 146 -19.33 -5.00 31.89
C CYS A 146 -19.40 -3.55 32.38
N ILE A 147 -18.79 -2.64 31.63
CA ILE A 147 -19.16 -1.23 31.71
C ILE A 147 -20.66 -1.11 31.38
N ALA A 148 -21.48 -0.65 32.31
CA ALA A 148 -22.92 -0.47 32.06
C ALA A 148 -23.21 0.91 31.44
N ALA A 149 -22.34 1.87 31.68
CA ALA A 149 -22.48 3.25 31.24
C ALA A 149 -21.12 3.90 31.00
N ILE A 150 -21.13 4.96 30.20
CA ILE A 150 -20.02 5.92 30.10
C ILE A 150 -20.58 7.29 30.50
N GLY A 151 -20.07 7.83 31.59
CA GLY A 151 -20.67 9.02 32.22
C GLY A 151 -22.13 8.74 32.58
N THR A 152 -23.06 9.52 32.03
CA THR A 152 -24.51 9.36 32.27
C THR A 152 -25.21 8.51 31.21
N LYS A 153 -24.50 8.05 30.17
CA LYS A 153 -25.11 7.32 29.05
C LYS A 153 -25.04 5.81 29.29
N GLN A 154 -26.22 5.19 29.32
CA GLN A 154 -26.34 3.72 29.33
C GLN A 154 -25.93 3.15 27.98
N LEU A 155 -25.19 2.04 28.00
CA LEU A 155 -24.71 1.38 26.78
C LEU A 155 -25.59 0.18 26.44
N SER A 156 -25.79 -0.06 25.14
CA SER A 156 -26.29 -1.35 24.66
C SER A 156 -25.17 -2.40 24.72
N LEU A 157 -25.54 -3.69 24.70
CA LEU A 157 -24.57 -4.77 24.70
C LEU A 157 -23.58 -4.69 23.51
N ASP A 158 -24.06 -4.28 22.33
CA ASP A 158 -23.21 -4.12 21.16
C ASP A 158 -22.16 -3.01 21.34
N VAL A 159 -22.55 -1.89 21.95
CA VAL A 159 -21.62 -0.78 22.24
C VAL A 159 -20.60 -1.20 23.29
N ILE A 160 -21.04 -1.90 24.34
CA ILE A 160 -20.14 -2.46 25.36
C ILE A 160 -19.07 -3.33 24.70
N ASN A 161 -19.47 -4.28 23.84
CA ASN A 161 -18.54 -5.15 23.14
C ASN A 161 -17.55 -4.36 22.26
N ALA A 162 -18.02 -3.38 21.51
CA ALA A 162 -17.17 -2.55 20.65
C ALA A 162 -16.16 -1.71 21.46
N VAL A 163 -16.57 -1.15 22.61
CA VAL A 163 -15.68 -0.42 23.51
C VAL A 163 -14.64 -1.35 24.12
N HIS A 164 -15.01 -2.56 24.54
CA HIS A 164 -14.05 -3.56 25.02
C HIS A 164 -13.02 -3.96 23.95
N ASP A 165 -13.44 -4.17 22.70
CA ASP A 165 -12.52 -4.50 21.61
C ASP A 165 -11.53 -3.35 21.33
N PHE A 166 -12.02 -2.11 21.30
CA PHE A 166 -11.18 -0.92 21.19
C PHE A 166 -10.16 -0.84 22.34
N SER A 167 -10.63 -0.98 23.58
CA SER A 167 -9.80 -0.96 24.78
C SER A 167 -8.80 -2.10 24.85
N ARG A 168 -9.14 -3.29 24.34
CA ARG A 168 -8.24 -4.44 24.26
C ARG A 168 -7.08 -4.19 23.30
N SER A 169 -7.31 -3.54 22.17
CA SER A 169 -6.22 -3.15 21.26
C SER A 169 -5.23 -2.21 21.95
N ILE A 170 -5.70 -1.29 22.80
CA ILE A 170 -4.84 -0.44 23.63
C ILE A 170 -4.11 -1.27 24.70
N ALA A 171 -4.83 -2.10 25.45
CA ALA A 171 -4.28 -2.89 26.56
C ALA A 171 -3.20 -3.90 26.10
N THR A 172 -3.34 -4.44 24.89
CA THR A 172 -2.38 -5.39 24.32
C THR A 172 -1.16 -4.73 23.68
N ASN A 173 -1.20 -3.41 23.43
CA ASN A 173 -0.08 -2.66 22.88
C ASN A 173 0.79 -2.05 23.99
N LYS A 174 2.11 -2.32 23.97
CA LYS A 174 3.05 -1.84 25.00
C LYS A 174 3.22 -0.32 24.99
N GLU A 175 3.30 0.30 23.82
CA GLU A 175 3.50 1.75 23.67
C GLU A 175 2.24 2.49 24.12
N ALA A 176 1.08 2.04 23.67
CA ALA A 176 -0.20 2.58 24.09
C ALA A 176 -0.37 2.50 25.61
N ARG A 177 -0.08 1.36 26.25
CA ARG A 177 -0.12 1.25 27.72
C ARG A 177 0.77 2.25 28.44
N ALA A 178 1.97 2.53 27.91
CA ALA A 178 2.86 3.53 28.49
C ALA A 178 2.26 4.94 28.38
N LEU A 179 1.64 5.27 27.26
CA LEU A 179 0.90 6.52 27.09
C LEU A 179 -0.26 6.63 28.10
N VAL A 180 -1.07 5.57 28.25
CA VAL A 180 -2.17 5.56 29.23
C VAL A 180 -1.68 5.76 30.66
N ALA A 181 -0.57 5.13 31.04
CA ALA A 181 0.04 5.32 32.37
C ALA A 181 0.46 6.78 32.62
N ASN A 182 0.77 7.52 31.56
CA ASN A 182 1.09 8.95 31.60
C ASN A 182 -0.13 9.86 31.42
N GLY A 183 -1.34 9.31 31.47
CA GLY A 183 -2.57 10.09 31.35
C GLY A 183 -2.90 10.50 29.91
N ALA A 184 -2.64 9.65 28.94
CA ALA A 184 -3.08 9.85 27.56
C ALA A 184 -4.61 9.90 27.41
N ALA A 185 -5.09 10.71 26.47
CA ALA A 185 -6.47 10.82 26.03
C ALA A 185 -6.75 9.93 24.79
N THR A 186 -7.99 9.85 24.33
CA THR A 186 -8.39 9.08 23.13
C THR A 186 -7.53 9.42 21.92
N ARG A 187 -7.25 10.72 21.69
CA ARG A 187 -6.42 11.18 20.56
C ARG A 187 -5.03 10.57 20.53
N ASP A 188 -4.44 10.34 21.70
CA ASP A 188 -3.07 9.84 21.82
C ASP A 188 -2.98 8.32 21.63
N VAL A 189 -4.08 7.60 21.87
CA VAL A 189 -4.09 6.13 21.84
C VAL A 189 -4.82 5.54 20.64
N VAL A 190 -5.64 6.33 19.94
CA VAL A 190 -6.48 5.84 18.83
C VAL A 190 -5.65 5.23 17.72
N GLU A 191 -4.41 5.67 17.47
CA GLU A 191 -3.55 5.12 16.42
C GLU A 191 -3.13 3.66 16.67
N TYR A 192 -3.18 3.21 17.92
CA TYR A 192 -2.80 1.85 18.32
C TYR A 192 -3.96 0.85 18.21
N THR A 193 -5.15 1.29 17.80
CA THR A 193 -6.32 0.41 17.60
C THR A 193 -6.40 -0.11 16.17
N LYS A 194 -7.17 -1.17 15.95
CA LYS A 194 -7.39 -1.70 14.60
C LYS A 194 -8.48 -0.91 13.91
N LEU A 195 -8.40 -0.83 12.59
CA LEU A 195 -9.46 -0.21 11.78
C LEU A 195 -10.83 -0.92 11.94
N SER A 196 -10.83 -2.22 12.27
CA SER A 196 -12.06 -2.97 12.62
C SER A 196 -12.68 -2.52 13.94
N ASP A 197 -11.88 -2.03 14.89
CA ASP A 197 -12.40 -1.57 16.18
C ASP A 197 -13.20 -0.27 15.97
N LEU A 198 -12.71 0.60 15.08
CA LEU A 198 -13.42 1.82 14.64
C LEU A 198 -14.72 1.47 13.91
N GLU A 199 -14.68 0.50 12.98
CA GLU A 199 -15.87 -0.01 12.27
C GLU A 199 -16.93 -0.48 13.27
N ASN A 200 -16.53 -1.31 14.23
CA ASN A 200 -17.42 -1.88 15.22
C ASN A 200 -18.03 -0.80 16.13
N LEU A 201 -17.26 0.19 16.56
CA LEU A 201 -17.77 1.32 17.35
C LEU A 201 -18.84 2.11 16.60
N LEU A 202 -18.55 2.51 15.35
CA LEU A 202 -19.45 3.30 14.54
C LEU A 202 -20.76 2.55 14.25
N VAL A 203 -20.68 1.24 13.97
CA VAL A 203 -21.85 0.41 13.70
C VAL A 203 -22.66 0.14 14.97
N ALA A 204 -22.00 -0.15 16.09
CA ALA A 204 -22.67 -0.49 17.35
C ALA A 204 -23.48 0.69 17.89
N ASP A 205 -22.98 1.92 17.74
CA ASP A 205 -23.63 3.14 18.22
C ASP A 205 -24.26 3.98 17.09
N TRP A 206 -24.61 3.33 15.97
CA TRP A 206 -25.04 4.00 14.75
C TRP A 206 -26.17 5.02 14.96
N ALA A 207 -27.15 4.67 15.81
CA ALA A 207 -28.32 5.50 16.09
C ALA A 207 -27.93 6.88 16.67
N ASN A 208 -26.86 6.92 17.46
CA ASN A 208 -26.39 8.13 18.12
C ASN A 208 -25.29 8.83 17.33
N ILE A 209 -24.38 8.07 16.71
CA ILE A 209 -23.20 8.64 16.04
C ILE A 209 -23.53 9.23 14.66
N LYS A 210 -24.59 8.77 13.99
CA LYS A 210 -24.93 9.23 12.63
C LYS A 210 -25.17 10.74 12.54
N GLY A 211 -25.61 11.38 13.64
CA GLY A 211 -25.82 12.82 13.70
C GLY A 211 -24.52 13.64 13.83
N ALA A 212 -23.39 12.97 14.06
CA ALA A 212 -22.07 13.61 14.10
C ALA A 212 -21.38 13.63 12.73
N PHE A 213 -21.90 12.91 11.72
CA PHE A 213 -21.39 12.98 10.36
C PHE A 213 -21.57 14.39 9.78
N ALA A 214 -20.66 14.76 8.88
CA ALA A 214 -20.68 16.06 8.21
C ALA A 214 -21.87 16.23 7.27
N VAL A 215 -22.38 15.11 6.73
CA VAL A 215 -23.54 15.04 5.86
C VAL A 215 -24.48 13.93 6.31
N ASP A 216 -25.75 14.04 5.95
CA ASP A 216 -26.74 12.99 6.22
C ASP A 216 -26.31 11.69 5.52
N SER A 217 -26.18 10.62 6.31
CA SER A 217 -25.77 9.33 5.76
C SER A 217 -26.85 8.78 4.83
N ALA A 218 -26.51 8.62 3.55
CA ALA A 218 -27.39 8.05 2.53
C ALA A 218 -27.67 6.54 2.73
N PHE A 219 -27.01 5.91 3.72
CA PHE A 219 -27.13 4.48 3.98
C PHE A 219 -27.23 4.17 5.48
N GLY A 220 -27.78 2.99 5.81
CA GLY A 220 -27.87 2.52 7.20
C GLY A 220 -26.62 1.80 7.68
N ALA A 221 -26.59 1.44 8.96
CA ALA A 221 -25.46 0.78 9.63
C ALA A 221 -24.92 -0.46 8.88
N ALA A 222 -25.81 -1.30 8.34
CA ALA A 222 -25.44 -2.52 7.63
C ALA A 222 -24.66 -2.24 6.34
N ASN A 223 -25.12 -1.26 5.55
CA ASN A 223 -24.47 -0.87 4.30
C ASN A 223 -23.17 -0.10 4.57
N PHE A 224 -23.14 0.77 5.59
CA PHE A 224 -21.89 1.36 6.07
C PHE A 224 -20.86 0.27 6.41
N LYS A 225 -21.26 -0.73 7.22
CA LYS A 225 -20.39 -1.84 7.63
C LYS A 225 -19.83 -2.59 6.44
N GLU A 226 -20.67 -2.93 5.47
CA GLU A 226 -20.27 -3.63 4.24
C GLU A 226 -19.22 -2.83 3.46
N LYS A 227 -19.51 -1.57 3.14
CA LYS A 227 -18.59 -0.70 2.39
C LYS A 227 -17.27 -0.49 3.14
N PHE A 228 -17.34 -0.24 4.45
CA PHE A 228 -16.17 -0.04 5.30
C PHE A 228 -15.30 -1.31 5.36
N SER A 229 -15.94 -2.48 5.50
CA SER A 229 -15.28 -3.79 5.46
C SER A 229 -14.57 -4.05 4.13
N ILE A 230 -15.16 -3.65 2.99
CA ILE A 230 -14.52 -3.77 1.67
C ILE A 230 -13.24 -2.93 1.60
N VAL A 231 -13.31 -1.64 2.00
CA VAL A 231 -12.14 -0.75 2.01
C VAL A 231 -11.06 -1.28 2.95
N ARG A 232 -11.42 -1.70 4.17
CA ARG A 232 -10.50 -2.30 5.14
C ARG A 232 -9.88 -3.61 4.62
N GLY A 233 -10.66 -4.45 3.94
CA GLY A 233 -10.19 -5.70 3.33
C GLY A 233 -9.17 -5.45 2.21
N ALA A 234 -9.44 -4.48 1.33
CA ALA A 234 -8.52 -4.04 0.30
C ALA A 234 -7.22 -3.48 0.91
N ARG A 235 -7.34 -2.65 1.96
CA ARG A 235 -6.20 -2.14 2.74
C ARG A 235 -5.33 -3.28 3.23
N ASN A 236 -5.89 -4.23 3.97
CA ASN A 236 -5.15 -5.37 4.49
C ASN A 236 -4.49 -6.22 3.39
N THR A 237 -5.17 -6.38 2.24
CA THR A 237 -4.63 -7.09 1.08
C THR A 237 -3.35 -6.43 0.54
N VAL A 238 -3.35 -5.10 0.39
CA VAL A 238 -2.17 -4.33 -0.04
C VAL A 238 -1.04 -4.38 0.99
N PHE A 239 -1.35 -4.31 2.29
CA PHE A 239 -0.36 -4.46 3.36
C PHE A 239 0.32 -5.84 3.39
N HIS A 240 -0.33 -6.86 2.82
CA HIS A 240 0.27 -8.18 2.59
C HIS A 240 0.88 -8.34 1.20
N HIS A 241 1.06 -7.24 0.46
CA HIS A 241 1.64 -7.19 -0.88
C HIS A 241 0.90 -8.08 -1.89
N ARG A 242 -0.43 -8.14 -1.79
CA ARG A 242 -1.29 -8.87 -2.73
C ARG A 242 -2.05 -7.88 -3.61
N ASP A 243 -2.32 -8.28 -4.85
CA ASP A 243 -3.10 -7.46 -5.77
C ASP A 243 -4.55 -7.34 -5.29
N VAL A 244 -5.15 -6.19 -5.58
CA VAL A 244 -6.55 -5.88 -5.24
C VAL A 244 -7.37 -5.82 -6.52
N PRO A 245 -8.44 -6.63 -6.66
CA PRO A 245 -9.37 -6.54 -7.78
C PRO A 245 -10.19 -5.24 -7.71
N ASP A 246 -10.76 -4.82 -8.84
CA ASP A 246 -11.78 -3.77 -8.92
C ASP A 246 -11.40 -2.43 -8.24
N LYS A 247 -10.15 -2.00 -8.44
CA LYS A 247 -9.57 -0.79 -7.83
C LYS A 247 -10.39 0.49 -8.09
N ALA A 248 -11.11 0.57 -9.21
CA ALA A 248 -11.94 1.74 -9.54
C ALA A 248 -13.15 1.87 -8.59
N ASP A 249 -13.80 0.74 -8.29
CA ASP A 249 -14.94 0.71 -7.37
C ASP A 249 -14.49 1.03 -5.95
N LEU A 250 -13.26 0.62 -5.57
CA LEU A 250 -12.68 0.94 -4.27
C LEU A 250 -12.55 2.46 -4.02
N PHE A 251 -12.16 3.25 -5.03
CA PHE A 251 -12.08 4.71 -4.88
C PHE A 251 -13.47 5.31 -4.65
N SER A 252 -14.47 4.86 -5.41
CA SER A 252 -15.85 5.34 -5.28
C SER A 252 -16.42 5.01 -3.88
N LEU A 253 -16.20 3.79 -3.40
CA LEU A 253 -16.60 3.37 -2.05
C LEU A 253 -15.92 4.18 -0.95
N ALA A 254 -14.61 4.41 -1.09
CA ALA A 254 -13.86 5.20 -0.12
C ALA A 254 -14.28 6.68 -0.15
N GLU A 255 -14.62 7.23 -1.31
CA GLU A 255 -15.11 8.60 -1.47
C GLU A 255 -16.46 8.77 -0.76
N GLU A 256 -17.44 7.90 -1.00
CA GLU A 256 -18.73 7.94 -0.31
C GLU A 256 -18.58 7.89 1.22
N LEU A 257 -17.66 7.05 1.72
CA LEU A 257 -17.39 6.93 3.14
C LEU A 257 -16.63 8.14 3.70
N LEU A 258 -15.68 8.70 2.96
CA LEU A 258 -14.91 9.87 3.41
C LEU A 258 -15.75 11.14 3.40
N ASP A 259 -16.71 11.25 2.48
CA ASP A 259 -17.64 12.36 2.43
C ASP A 259 -18.50 12.46 3.71
N LEU A 260 -18.89 11.31 4.29
CA LEU A 260 -19.58 11.28 5.60
C LEU A 260 -18.82 12.00 6.71
N VAL A 261 -17.49 11.96 6.68
CA VAL A 261 -16.63 12.59 7.68
C VAL A 261 -16.06 13.93 7.20
N GLY A 262 -16.61 14.47 6.10
CA GLY A 262 -16.27 15.79 5.56
C GLY A 262 -14.95 15.83 4.79
N VAL A 263 -14.48 14.69 4.28
CA VAL A 263 -13.21 14.61 3.55
C VAL A 263 -13.47 14.41 2.06
N HIS A 264 -13.16 15.44 1.27
CA HIS A 264 -13.21 15.35 -0.19
C HIS A 264 -11.97 14.61 -0.72
N LEU A 265 -12.14 13.32 -1.04
CA LEU A 265 -11.05 12.41 -1.40
C LEU A 265 -10.22 12.93 -2.57
N LYS A 266 -10.85 13.39 -3.66
CA LYS A 266 -10.13 13.82 -4.85
C LYS A 266 -9.13 14.93 -4.56
N THR A 267 -9.55 15.98 -3.85
CA THR A 267 -8.64 17.09 -3.49
C THR A 267 -7.53 16.59 -2.57
N ALA A 268 -7.85 15.88 -1.50
CA ALA A 268 -6.84 15.40 -0.55
C ALA A 268 -5.82 14.46 -1.21
N TYR A 269 -6.28 13.60 -2.12
CA TYR A 269 -5.44 12.64 -2.83
C TYR A 269 -4.56 13.31 -3.90
N ASP A 270 -5.14 14.19 -4.71
CA ASP A 270 -4.38 14.93 -5.74
C ASP A 270 -3.34 15.82 -5.07
N ASP A 271 -3.71 16.54 -4.02
CA ASP A 271 -2.78 17.39 -3.27
C ASP A 271 -1.65 16.55 -2.67
N ALA A 272 -1.95 15.39 -2.06
CA ALA A 272 -0.94 14.47 -1.55
C ALA A 272 0.03 13.97 -2.64
N ALA A 273 -0.46 13.78 -3.87
CA ALA A 273 0.38 13.39 -5.01
C ALA A 273 1.20 14.56 -5.58
N LEU A 274 0.73 15.80 -5.42
CA LEU A 274 1.39 17.02 -5.88
C LEU A 274 2.40 17.58 -4.87
N PHE A 275 2.21 17.31 -3.57
CA PHE A 275 3.16 17.73 -2.56
C PHE A 275 4.51 17.06 -2.77
N SER A 276 5.53 17.90 -2.94
CA SER A 276 6.90 17.44 -3.13
C SER A 276 7.46 16.91 -1.83
N VAL A 277 7.44 15.60 -1.67
CA VAL A 277 8.41 14.95 -0.80
C VAL A 277 9.80 15.22 -1.36
N SER A 278 10.73 15.60 -0.49
CA SER A 278 12.12 15.81 -0.90
C SER A 278 12.63 14.54 -1.60
N PRO A 279 13.40 14.67 -2.69
CA PRO A 279 13.97 13.50 -3.36
C PRO A 279 14.70 12.62 -2.34
N ASN A 280 14.41 11.32 -2.38
CA ASN A 280 15.09 10.37 -1.51
C ASN A 280 16.60 10.41 -1.80
N LYS A 281 17.40 10.49 -0.73
CA LYS A 281 18.86 10.35 -0.85
C LYS A 281 19.19 8.87 -0.88
N TYR A 282 19.65 8.38 -2.03
CA TYR A 282 20.13 7.01 -2.17
C TYR A 282 21.60 6.94 -1.77
N SER A 283 21.96 5.96 -0.94
CA SER A 283 23.34 5.70 -0.54
C SER A 283 24.20 5.15 -1.68
N LYS A 284 23.56 4.57 -2.71
CA LYS A 284 24.19 4.07 -3.93
C LYS A 284 23.39 4.59 -5.13
N SER A 285 24.04 5.39 -5.96
CA SER A 285 23.50 5.87 -7.24
C SER A 285 23.70 4.86 -8.37
N GLU A 286 24.76 4.06 -8.30
CA GLU A 286 25.12 3.09 -9.32
C GLU A 286 24.68 1.67 -8.97
N ARG A 287 24.35 0.91 -10.01
CA ARG A 287 24.01 -0.51 -9.89
C ARG A 287 25.31 -1.32 -9.82
N ALA A 288 25.40 -2.21 -8.83
CA ALA A 288 26.49 -3.18 -8.71
C ALA A 288 26.08 -4.55 -9.27
N ASP A 289 27.07 -5.39 -9.61
CA ASP A 289 26.86 -6.69 -10.28
C ASP A 289 26.03 -7.70 -9.47
N HIS A 290 26.04 -7.58 -8.14
CA HIS A 290 25.27 -8.47 -7.26
C HIS A 290 23.77 -8.12 -7.21
N HIS A 291 23.35 -6.97 -7.75
CA HIS A 291 21.93 -6.62 -7.80
C HIS A 291 21.21 -7.51 -8.82
N ARG A 292 20.10 -8.11 -8.41
CA ARG A 292 19.20 -8.87 -9.30
C ARG A 292 18.19 -7.93 -9.92
N TYR A 293 17.90 -8.10 -11.21
CA TYR A 293 16.97 -7.25 -11.96
C TYR A 293 16.62 -7.91 -13.31
N LEU A 294 15.53 -7.45 -13.92
CA LEU A 294 15.27 -7.69 -15.34
C LEU A 294 16.11 -6.72 -16.14
N GLN A 295 17.15 -7.23 -16.81
CA GLN A 295 18.03 -6.42 -17.65
C GLN A 295 17.23 -5.85 -18.82
N ILE A 296 17.05 -4.53 -18.78
CA ILE A 296 16.41 -3.73 -19.83
C ILE A 296 17.43 -2.74 -20.39
N ASP A 297 17.40 -2.56 -21.71
CA ASP A 297 18.28 -1.61 -22.37
C ASP A 297 17.78 -0.19 -22.11
N ARG A 298 18.61 0.62 -21.47
CA ARG A 298 18.35 2.04 -21.24
C ARG A 298 19.27 2.88 -22.11
N LYS A 299 18.73 3.98 -22.62
CA LYS A 299 19.45 4.99 -23.39
C LYS A 299 19.65 6.21 -22.50
N GLY A 300 20.75 6.93 -22.74
CA GLY A 300 20.93 8.26 -22.19
C GLY A 300 20.09 9.27 -22.97
N PHE A 301 19.56 10.27 -22.26
CA PHE A 301 18.87 11.42 -22.80
C PHE A 301 19.38 12.68 -22.12
N THR A 302 19.42 13.79 -22.87
CA THR A 302 19.62 15.13 -22.31
C THR A 302 18.25 15.81 -22.24
N VAL A 303 17.82 16.13 -21.02
CA VAL A 303 16.62 16.94 -20.78
C VAL A 303 17.03 18.39 -20.57
N THR A 304 16.53 19.29 -21.41
CA THR A 304 16.66 20.74 -21.28
C THR A 304 15.35 21.30 -20.76
N ALA A 305 15.39 22.05 -19.67
CA ALA A 305 14.23 22.67 -19.06
C ALA A 305 14.47 24.15 -18.84
N ARG A 306 13.47 24.97 -19.18
CA ARG A 306 13.48 26.42 -18.96
C ARG A 306 12.51 26.80 -17.85
N PHE A 307 13.05 27.40 -16.78
CA PHE A 307 12.32 27.94 -15.64
C PHE A 307 12.43 29.46 -15.67
N GLY A 308 11.40 30.14 -16.17
CA GLY A 308 11.46 31.57 -16.45
C GLY A 308 12.63 31.93 -17.40
N GLU A 309 13.58 32.72 -16.92
CA GLU A 309 14.77 33.10 -17.69
C GLU A 309 15.93 32.09 -17.60
N LYS A 310 15.84 31.09 -16.72
CA LYS A 310 16.92 30.14 -16.47
C LYS A 310 16.73 28.85 -17.24
N GLU A 311 17.72 28.48 -18.04
CA GLU A 311 17.80 27.17 -18.67
C GLU A 311 18.65 26.22 -17.82
N THR A 312 18.22 24.97 -17.71
CA THR A 312 18.97 23.89 -17.08
C THR A 312 19.02 22.68 -18.00
N LYS A 313 20.15 21.99 -18.01
CA LYS A 313 20.34 20.74 -18.74
C LYS A 313 20.71 19.63 -17.77
N THR A 314 20.13 18.46 -17.95
CA THR A 314 20.39 17.31 -17.09
C THR A 314 20.34 16.04 -17.92
N GLU A 315 21.34 15.18 -17.72
CA GLU A 315 21.35 13.85 -18.31
C GLU A 315 20.45 12.92 -17.50
N CYS A 316 19.63 12.15 -18.19
CA CYS A 316 18.66 11.23 -17.63
C CYS A 316 18.72 9.90 -18.39
N ASP A 317 18.52 8.79 -17.70
CA ASP A 317 18.41 7.48 -18.32
C ASP A 317 16.92 7.09 -18.52
N GLY A 318 16.62 6.32 -19.56
CA GLY A 318 15.27 5.82 -19.81
C GLY A 318 15.19 4.78 -20.91
N THR A 319 14.05 4.09 -21.01
CA THR A 319 13.76 3.23 -22.18
C THR A 319 13.23 4.04 -23.36
N CYS A 320 12.69 5.24 -23.10
CA CYS A 320 12.23 6.20 -24.10
C CYS A 320 12.34 7.64 -23.57
N SER A 321 12.17 8.62 -24.48
CA SER A 321 12.21 10.05 -24.15
C SER A 321 11.15 10.47 -23.12
N GLY A 322 9.94 9.89 -23.21
CA GLY A 322 8.87 10.14 -22.24
C GLY A 322 9.25 9.71 -20.82
N GLU A 323 9.94 8.58 -20.65
CA GLU A 323 10.42 8.13 -19.34
C GLU A 323 11.49 9.07 -18.77
N ALA A 324 12.41 9.53 -19.62
CA ALA A 324 13.43 10.51 -19.23
C ALA A 324 12.80 11.83 -18.76
N LEU A 325 11.77 12.31 -19.45
CA LEU A 325 11.01 13.50 -19.05
C LEU A 325 10.31 13.31 -17.70
N VAL A 326 9.62 12.19 -17.48
CA VAL A 326 8.93 11.90 -16.22
C VAL A 326 9.91 11.85 -15.05
N ARG A 327 11.07 11.22 -15.23
CA ARG A 327 12.13 11.18 -14.21
C ARG A 327 12.69 12.55 -13.92
N TYR A 328 12.93 13.35 -14.95
CA TYR A 328 13.38 14.73 -14.79
C TYR A 328 12.37 15.53 -13.97
N ILE A 329 11.09 15.51 -14.34
CA ILE A 329 10.01 16.20 -13.62
C ILE A 329 9.97 15.73 -12.16
N GLY A 330 9.99 14.41 -11.92
CA GLY A 330 9.97 13.83 -10.57
C GLY A 330 11.21 14.13 -9.72
N SER A 331 12.32 14.56 -10.33
CA SER A 331 13.53 15.01 -9.62
C SER A 331 13.47 16.47 -9.16
N GLN A 332 12.52 17.25 -9.66
CA GLN A 332 12.37 18.67 -9.32
C GLN A 332 11.44 18.85 -8.10
N LYS A 333 11.66 19.94 -7.35
CA LYS A 333 10.69 20.42 -6.35
C LYS A 333 9.49 21.05 -7.07
N ALA A 334 8.26 20.84 -6.58
CA ALA A 334 7.05 21.39 -7.20
C ALA A 334 7.06 22.91 -7.26
N SER A 335 7.59 23.60 -6.25
CA SER A 335 7.75 25.05 -6.29
C SER A 335 8.55 25.53 -7.50
N ARG A 336 9.46 24.69 -8.00
CA ARG A 336 10.26 24.96 -9.20
C ARG A 336 9.48 24.66 -10.48
N LEU A 337 8.61 23.65 -10.46
CA LEU A 337 7.78 23.28 -11.61
C LEU A 337 6.71 24.33 -11.95
N VAL A 338 6.33 25.19 -10.99
CA VAL A 338 5.43 26.33 -11.25
C VAL A 338 6.00 27.28 -12.31
N ASP A 339 7.32 27.47 -12.34
CA ASP A 339 8.00 28.37 -13.28
C ASP A 339 8.41 27.68 -14.59
N LEU A 340 8.08 26.39 -14.76
CA LEU A 340 8.47 25.62 -15.92
C LEU A 340 7.71 26.09 -17.16
N GLN A 341 8.44 26.63 -18.13
CA GLN A 341 7.87 27.16 -19.38
C GLN A 341 7.96 26.17 -20.53
N TRP A 342 9.05 25.39 -20.58
CA TRP A 342 9.30 24.45 -21.68
C TRP A 342 10.25 23.32 -21.25
N LEU A 343 10.02 22.15 -21.83
CA LEU A 343 10.86 20.96 -21.73
C LEU A 343 11.20 20.43 -23.13
N HIS A 344 12.45 20.03 -23.29
CA HIS A 344 12.94 19.34 -24.48
C HIS A 344 13.85 18.20 -24.11
N VAL A 345 13.78 17.13 -24.90
CA VAL A 345 14.50 15.90 -24.65
C VAL A 345 15.16 15.42 -25.93
N GLU A 346 16.46 15.20 -25.84
CA GLU A 346 17.28 14.68 -26.94
C GLU A 346 17.94 13.38 -26.50
N VAL A 347 18.12 12.44 -27.43
CA VAL A 347 18.88 11.21 -27.15
C VAL A 347 20.36 11.57 -27.04
N LEU A 348 21.03 11.11 -25.98
CA LEU A 348 22.49 11.20 -25.89
C LEU A 348 23.08 10.36 -27.02
N LYS A 349 23.69 11.03 -28.01
CA LYS A 349 24.46 10.35 -29.05
C LYS A 349 25.79 9.94 -28.43
N ALA A 350 26.10 8.65 -28.44
CA ALA A 350 27.43 8.19 -28.08
C ALA A 350 28.43 8.75 -29.11
N GLU A 351 29.38 9.57 -28.66
CA GLU A 351 30.55 9.88 -29.48
C GLU A 351 31.37 8.60 -29.61
N VAL A 352 31.34 7.97 -30.79
CA VAL A 352 32.28 6.91 -31.11
C VAL A 352 33.61 7.57 -31.41
N VAL A 353 34.44 7.75 -30.38
CA VAL A 353 35.84 8.11 -30.56
C VAL A 353 36.57 6.86 -31.05
N ILE A 354 36.76 6.76 -32.37
CA ILE A 354 37.68 5.79 -32.95
C ILE A 354 39.09 6.32 -32.69
N THR A 355 39.76 5.83 -31.65
CA THR A 355 41.20 6.01 -31.51
C THR A 355 41.90 5.12 -32.53
N SER A 356 42.51 5.74 -33.54
CA SER A 356 43.36 5.11 -34.56
C SER A 356 44.71 4.68 -34.00
#